data_AF-A0A2N3EE56-F1
#
_entry.id   AF-A0A2N3EE56-F1
#
_cell.length_a   1.000
_cell.length_b   1.000
_cell.length_c   1.000
_cell.angle_alpha   90.00
_cell.angle_beta   90.00
_cell.angle_gamma   90.00
#
_symmetry.space_group_name_H-M   'P 1'
#
loop_
_entity.id
_entity.type
_entity.pdbx_description
1 polymer ?
#
loop_
_entity_poly.entity_id
_entity_poly.type
_entity_poly.pdbx_seq_one_letter_code
_entity_poly.pdbx_strand_id
1 'polypeptide(L)'
;MSNALLGTVDHIGEAKTPAPKITGFHHIAYRCRDAEETRKFYCDLLGLKPAAALAFDKDPGTGKERPFMHLFFEMGDGRFIAFFDEPTSASDGVFEMKDGIEDYHFAFEVGSMDEVQTFIKRLKEAKVPVFGPIDHHFCHSIYFFDPNGLACEITVRDAKHDEIMTAEGNRAAQAIHEWTEKTRALKKARLKLLSQAAD
;
A
#
# COMPACT_ATOMS: atom_id res chain seq x y z
N MET A 1 14.73 -5.20 14.64
CA MET A 1 14.08 -6.44 14.12
C MET A 1 15.14 -7.25 13.38
N SER A 2 15.04 -8.58 13.38
CA SER A 2 16.00 -9.45 12.66
C SER A 2 15.73 -9.41 11.15
N ASN A 3 16.80 -9.41 10.35
CA ASN A 3 16.71 -9.55 8.90
C ASN A 3 16.52 -11.02 8.45
N ALA A 4 16.26 -11.95 9.37
CA ALA A 4 16.10 -13.38 9.05
C ALA A 4 15.01 -13.69 8.02
N LEU A 5 14.02 -12.80 7.86
CA LEU A 5 12.97 -12.91 6.83
C LEU A 5 13.41 -12.39 5.44
N LEU A 6 14.53 -11.67 5.35
CA LEU A 6 15.07 -11.20 4.07
C LEU A 6 15.83 -12.34 3.41
N GLY A 7 15.31 -12.90 2.31
CA GLY A 7 15.95 -13.99 1.60
C GLY A 7 14.99 -15.10 1.22
N THR A 8 15.47 -16.34 1.24
CA THR A 8 14.58 -17.50 1.14
C THR A 8 13.82 -17.68 2.45
N VAL A 9 12.56 -18.10 2.32
CA VAL A 9 11.69 -18.40 3.47
C VAL A 9 11.72 -19.89 3.83
N ASP A 10 12.76 -20.62 3.41
CA ASP A 10 12.87 -22.07 3.64
C ASP A 10 12.98 -22.41 5.14
N HIS A 11 13.37 -21.43 5.95
CA HIS A 11 13.40 -21.52 7.41
C HIS A 11 11.99 -21.45 8.06
N ILE A 12 10.96 -21.03 7.30
CA ILE A 12 9.57 -21.03 7.77
C ILE A 12 9.04 -22.46 7.69
N GLY A 13 9.00 -23.13 8.85
CA GLY A 13 8.42 -24.47 8.98
C GLY A 13 6.88 -24.48 8.86
N GLU A 14 6.32 -25.69 8.85
CA GLU A 14 4.87 -25.89 8.82
C GLU A 14 4.21 -25.47 10.14
N ALA A 15 3.24 -24.56 10.07
CA ALA A 15 2.38 -24.21 11.19
C ALA A 15 1.22 -25.22 11.32
N LYS A 16 1.26 -26.09 12.33
CA LYS A 16 0.19 -27.07 12.60
C LYS A 16 -1.05 -26.46 13.26
N THR A 17 -0.89 -25.31 13.91
CA THR A 17 -2.00 -24.56 14.51
C THR A 17 -2.71 -23.76 13.42
N PRO A 18 -4.04 -23.89 13.26
CA PRO A 18 -4.79 -23.09 12.30
C PRO A 18 -4.61 -21.60 12.58
N ALA A 19 -4.33 -20.84 11.53
CA ALA A 19 -4.28 -19.38 11.64
C ALA A 19 -5.67 -18.83 12.01
N PRO A 20 -5.77 -17.86 12.94
CA PRO A 20 -7.02 -17.15 13.15
C PRO A 20 -7.41 -16.39 11.88
N LYS A 21 -8.71 -16.20 11.67
CA LYS A 21 -9.22 -15.45 10.51
C LYS A 21 -8.89 -13.97 10.66
N ILE A 22 -8.06 -13.44 9.75
CA ILE A 22 -7.90 -11.99 9.57
C ILE A 22 -9.19 -11.45 8.93
N THR A 23 -9.78 -10.42 9.55
CA THR A 23 -11.08 -9.85 9.13
C THR A 23 -10.96 -8.65 8.19
N GLY A 24 -9.75 -8.14 8.01
CA GLY A 24 -9.41 -7.02 7.14
C GLY A 24 -8.23 -6.23 7.70
N PHE A 25 -7.89 -5.13 7.04
CA PHE A 25 -6.96 -4.17 7.63
C PHE A 25 -7.62 -3.47 8.81
N HIS A 26 -6.85 -3.21 9.87
CA HIS A 26 -7.26 -2.26 10.90
C HIS A 26 -6.86 -0.85 10.46
N HIS A 27 -5.58 -0.70 10.11
CA HIS A 27 -5.06 0.44 9.37
C HIS A 27 -3.81 0.04 8.59
N ILE A 28 -3.41 0.89 7.65
CA ILE A 28 -2.08 0.87 7.03
C ILE A 28 -1.37 2.18 7.38
N ALA A 29 -0.08 2.13 7.70
CA ALA A 29 0.66 3.29 8.18
C ALA A 29 1.91 3.58 7.34
N TYR A 30 2.08 4.84 6.95
CA TYR A 30 3.23 5.33 6.17
C TYR A 30 4.00 6.42 6.90
N ARG A 31 5.17 6.78 6.37
CA ARG A 31 5.86 8.02 6.75
C ARG A 31 5.28 9.17 5.95
N CYS A 32 5.11 10.33 6.59
CA CYS A 32 4.90 11.59 5.88
C CYS A 32 6.00 12.59 6.23
N ARG A 33 6.26 13.52 5.31
CA ARG A 33 7.25 14.59 5.52
C ARG A 33 6.73 15.76 6.36
N ASP A 34 5.41 15.96 6.33
CA ASP A 34 4.72 17.08 6.97
C ASP A 34 3.25 16.70 7.17
N ALA A 35 2.76 16.85 8.40
CA ALA A 35 1.41 16.51 8.79
C ALA A 35 0.32 17.33 8.07
N GLU A 36 0.52 18.64 7.88
CA GLU A 36 -0.49 19.53 7.29
C GLU A 36 -0.58 19.35 5.78
N GLU A 37 0.55 19.18 5.09
CA GLU A 37 0.55 18.86 3.65
C GLU A 37 -0.15 17.53 3.38
N THR A 38 0.10 16.54 4.24
CA THR A 38 -0.56 15.23 4.17
C THR A 38 -2.06 15.37 4.45
N ARG A 39 -2.46 16.10 5.50
CA ARG A 39 -3.87 16.37 5.80
C ARG A 39 -4.56 17.06 4.61
N LYS A 40 -3.94 18.09 4.03
CA LYS A 40 -4.49 18.80 2.87
C LYS A 40 -4.73 17.86 1.70
N PHE A 41 -3.81 16.94 1.43
CA PHE A 41 -3.97 15.98 0.34
C PHE A 41 -5.10 14.96 0.62
N TYR A 42 -5.07 14.28 1.76
CA TYR A 42 -6.03 13.21 2.02
C TYR A 42 -7.41 13.75 2.41
N CYS A 43 -7.51 14.85 3.15
CA CYS A 43 -8.79 15.42 3.54
C CYS A 43 -9.35 16.38 2.49
N ASP A 44 -8.59 17.41 2.08
CA ASP A 44 -9.18 18.48 1.25
C ASP A 44 -9.31 18.02 -0.21
N LEU A 45 -8.29 17.34 -0.74
CA LEU A 45 -8.29 16.86 -2.12
C LEU A 45 -9.03 15.52 -2.28
N LEU A 46 -8.70 14.50 -1.47
CA LEU A 46 -9.35 13.18 -1.59
C LEU A 46 -10.67 13.05 -0.81
N GLY A 47 -10.97 13.95 0.12
CA GLY A 47 -12.25 13.95 0.84
C GLY A 47 -12.33 12.99 2.02
N LEU A 48 -11.21 12.41 2.46
CA LEU A 48 -11.20 11.50 3.62
C LEU A 48 -11.44 12.26 4.92
N LYS A 49 -12.10 11.59 5.87
CA LYS A 49 -12.40 12.17 7.17
C LYS A 49 -11.18 12.06 8.10
N PRO A 50 -10.70 13.17 8.71
CA PRO A 50 -9.67 13.08 9.74
C PRO A 50 -10.28 12.44 11.00
N ALA A 51 -9.75 11.29 11.39
CA ALA A 51 -10.23 10.53 12.54
C ALA A 51 -9.46 10.85 13.81
N ALA A 52 -8.14 10.97 13.71
CA ALA A 52 -7.27 11.29 14.84
C ALA A 52 -5.96 11.92 14.38
N ALA A 53 -5.39 12.77 15.24
CA ALA A 53 -4.04 13.31 15.13
C ALA A 53 -3.42 13.26 16.54
N LEU A 54 -2.57 12.28 16.78
CA LEU A 54 -2.02 11.97 18.10
C LEU A 54 -0.56 12.42 18.16
N ALA A 55 -0.27 13.42 19.00
CA ALA A 55 1.09 13.92 19.21
C ALA A 55 1.73 13.26 20.44
N PHE A 56 3.00 12.89 20.30
CA PHE A 56 3.79 12.28 21.35
C PHE A 56 5.18 12.92 21.37
N ASP A 57 5.69 13.25 22.56
CA ASP A 57 7.06 13.74 22.73
C ASP A 57 8.08 12.59 22.80
N LYS A 58 7.61 11.41 23.21
CA LYS A 58 8.44 10.23 23.49
C LYS A 58 7.88 8.98 22.83
N ASP A 59 8.79 8.11 22.42
CA ASP A 59 8.45 6.80 21.89
C ASP A 59 7.77 5.93 22.98
N PRO A 60 6.51 5.46 22.80
CA PRO A 60 5.79 4.75 23.85
C PRO A 60 6.41 3.40 24.25
N GLY A 61 7.18 2.76 23.36
CA GLY A 61 7.80 1.48 23.63
C GLY A 61 9.15 1.59 24.34
N THR A 62 9.89 2.66 24.06
CA THR A 62 11.28 2.82 24.51
C THR A 62 11.52 4.00 25.46
N GLY A 63 10.59 4.95 25.54
CA GLY A 63 10.68 6.16 26.38
C GLY A 63 11.67 7.21 25.88
N LYS A 64 12.30 7.00 24.72
CA LYS A 64 13.27 7.94 24.14
C LYS A 64 12.59 9.21 23.64
N GLU A 65 13.27 10.35 23.80
CA GLU A 65 12.87 11.63 23.18
C GLU A 65 12.83 11.44 21.67
N ARG A 66 11.62 11.49 21.12
CA ARG A 66 11.32 11.26 19.72
C ARG A 66 9.96 11.89 19.47
N PRO A 67 9.88 13.20 19.23
CA PRO A 67 8.63 13.86 18.94
C PRO A 67 8.06 13.33 17.62
N PHE A 68 6.82 12.86 17.63
CA PHE A 68 6.12 12.43 16.44
C PHE A 68 4.61 12.64 16.53
N MET A 69 3.97 12.72 15.37
CA MET A 69 2.52 12.69 15.23
C MET A 69 2.09 11.44 14.47
N HIS A 70 1.01 10.81 14.94
CA HIS A 70 0.32 9.76 14.22
C HIS A 70 -1.07 10.25 13.76
N LEU A 71 -1.20 10.42 12.44
CA LEU A 71 -2.41 10.85 11.76
C LEU A 71 -3.23 9.65 11.31
N PHE A 72 -4.55 9.72 11.42
CA PHE A 72 -5.48 8.70 10.92
C PHE A 72 -6.57 9.36 10.07
N PHE A 73 -6.76 8.84 8.86
CA PHE A 73 -7.84 9.22 7.95
C PHE A 73 -8.76 8.03 7.73
N GLU A 74 -10.05 8.21 8.04
CA GLU A 74 -11.08 7.19 7.97
C GLU A 74 -11.62 7.06 6.53
N MET A 75 -11.67 5.82 6.05
CA MET A 75 -12.29 5.44 4.78
C MET A 75 -13.76 5.09 4.97
N GLY A 76 -14.51 4.93 3.87
CA GLY A 76 -15.96 4.68 3.90
C GLY A 76 -16.39 3.39 4.62
N ASP A 77 -15.47 2.47 4.89
CA ASP A 77 -15.71 1.21 5.58
C ASP A 77 -15.28 1.23 7.07
N GLY A 78 -14.89 2.40 7.59
CA GLY A 78 -14.45 2.60 8.97
C GLY A 78 -13.00 2.17 9.25
N ARG A 79 -12.23 1.74 8.24
CA ARG A 79 -10.80 1.47 8.36
C ARG A 79 -9.98 2.73 8.09
N PHE A 80 -8.69 2.68 8.39
CA PHE A 80 -7.84 3.87 8.33
C PHE A 80 -6.63 3.71 7.42
N ILE A 81 -6.31 4.77 6.69
CA ILE A 81 -4.93 5.04 6.27
C ILE A 81 -4.32 6.01 7.27
N ALA A 82 -3.07 5.78 7.65
CA ALA A 82 -2.42 6.49 8.72
C ALA A 82 -1.01 6.93 8.33
N PHE A 83 -0.53 7.99 8.97
CA PHE A 83 0.79 8.55 8.70
C PHE A 83 1.54 8.88 9.99
N PHE A 84 2.85 8.67 9.96
CA PHE A 84 3.78 9.12 10.97
C PHE A 84 4.55 10.31 10.44
N ASP A 85 4.32 11.47 11.05
CA ASP A 85 5.22 12.61 10.96
C ASP A 85 6.22 12.49 12.12
N GLU A 86 7.49 12.23 11.81
CA GLU A 86 8.53 12.09 12.85
C GLU A 86 9.81 12.74 12.35
N PRO A 87 10.05 14.01 12.69
CA PRO A 87 11.09 14.80 12.05
C PRO A 87 12.52 14.37 12.43
N THR A 88 12.74 13.67 13.54
CA THR A 88 14.10 13.37 14.03
C THR A 88 14.82 12.30 13.21
N SER A 89 14.08 11.47 12.48
CA SER A 89 14.64 10.46 11.55
C SER A 89 14.25 10.65 10.08
N ALA A 90 13.57 11.76 9.76
CA ALA A 90 13.17 12.06 8.40
C ALA A 90 14.39 12.36 7.50
N SER A 91 14.37 11.84 6.27
CA SER A 91 15.36 12.15 5.24
C SER A 91 14.69 12.16 3.86
N ASP A 92 15.21 12.97 2.94
CA ASP A 92 14.60 13.17 1.62
C ASP A 92 14.40 11.85 0.86
N GLY A 93 15.36 10.93 0.98
CA GLY A 93 15.30 9.61 0.34
C GLY A 93 14.12 8.73 0.78
N VAL A 94 13.48 9.02 1.91
CA VAL A 94 12.25 8.33 2.34
C VAL A 94 11.02 8.78 1.53
N PHE A 95 11.07 10.01 1.01
CA PHE A 95 9.95 10.69 0.34
C PHE A 95 10.20 10.89 -1.16
N GLU A 96 11.26 10.29 -1.71
CA GLU A 96 11.44 10.16 -3.14
C GLU A 96 10.25 9.39 -3.74
N MET A 97 9.87 9.77 -4.96
CA MET A 97 8.86 9.01 -5.70
C MET A 97 9.35 7.57 -5.83
N LYS A 98 8.59 6.64 -5.26
CA LYS A 98 8.92 5.22 -5.38
C LYS A 98 8.81 4.82 -6.85
N ASP A 99 9.77 4.03 -7.32
CA ASP A 99 9.80 3.56 -8.70
C ASP A 99 8.47 2.87 -9.04
N GLY A 100 7.77 3.40 -10.05
CA GLY A 100 6.63 2.78 -10.70
C GLY A 100 5.31 2.74 -9.92
N ILE A 101 4.25 3.26 -10.53
CA ILE A 101 2.86 2.89 -10.20
C ILE A 101 2.68 1.35 -10.24
N GLU A 102 3.42 0.67 -11.12
CA GLU A 102 3.36 -0.77 -11.34
C GLU A 102 3.99 -1.60 -10.21
N ASP A 103 4.91 -1.03 -9.42
CA ASP A 103 5.69 -1.77 -8.42
C ASP A 103 5.16 -1.60 -6.99
N TYR A 104 4.65 -0.41 -6.64
CA TYR A 104 4.15 -0.12 -5.30
C TYR A 104 3.03 0.91 -5.28
N HIS A 105 1.80 0.48 -4.95
CA HIS A 105 0.65 1.37 -4.73
C HIS A 105 -0.29 0.84 -3.65
N PHE A 106 -1.21 1.69 -3.20
CA PHE A 106 -2.41 1.29 -2.48
C PHE A 106 -3.64 1.87 -3.17
N ALA A 107 -4.71 1.07 -3.22
CA ALA A 107 -5.94 1.40 -3.92
C ALA A 107 -7.07 1.75 -2.96
N PHE A 108 -7.70 2.90 -3.22
CA PHE A 108 -8.99 3.26 -2.64
C PHE A 108 -10.11 2.84 -3.60
N GLU A 109 -11.11 2.13 -3.08
CA GLU A 109 -12.27 1.70 -3.86
C GLU A 109 -13.35 2.79 -3.88
N VAL A 110 -13.92 3.06 -5.05
CA VAL A 110 -15.10 3.91 -5.26
C VAL A 110 -16.23 3.10 -5.91
N GLY A 111 -17.47 3.59 -5.82
CA GLY A 111 -18.67 2.84 -6.16
C GLY A 111 -19.03 2.83 -7.65
N SER A 112 -18.45 3.73 -8.46
CA SER A 112 -18.80 3.83 -9.89
C SER A 112 -17.70 4.45 -10.75
N MET A 113 -17.79 4.20 -12.06
CA MET A 113 -16.92 4.89 -13.04
C MET A 113 -17.13 6.41 -13.05
N ASP A 114 -18.34 6.90 -12.75
CA ASP A 114 -18.60 8.34 -12.65
C ASP A 114 -17.85 8.98 -11.47
N GLU A 115 -17.71 8.25 -10.36
CA GLU A 115 -16.87 8.66 -9.22
C GLU A 115 -15.38 8.68 -9.61
N VAL A 116 -14.90 7.69 -10.38
CA VAL A 116 -13.53 7.71 -10.94
C VAL A 116 -13.32 8.95 -11.82
N GLN A 117 -14.26 9.26 -12.73
CA GLN A 117 -14.17 10.46 -13.57
C GLN A 117 -14.20 11.75 -12.74
N THR A 118 -14.96 11.77 -11.66
CA THR A 118 -14.98 12.89 -10.70
C THR A 118 -13.62 13.08 -10.04
N PHE A 119 -12.94 12.00 -9.61
CA PHE A 119 -11.58 12.09 -9.08
C PHE A 119 -10.57 12.58 -10.12
N ILE A 120 -10.63 12.11 -11.38
CA ILE A 120 -9.77 12.63 -12.46
C ILE A 120 -9.94 14.15 -12.59
N LYS A 121 -11.18 14.64 -12.59
CA LYS A 121 -11.47 16.08 -12.68
C LYS A 121 -10.88 16.84 -11.49
N ARG A 122 -11.14 16.38 -10.26
CA ARG A 122 -10.62 17.01 -9.03
C ARG A 122 -9.09 17.07 -9.01
N LEU A 123 -8.42 15.96 -9.36
CA LEU A 123 -6.96 15.90 -9.43
C LEU A 123 -6.41 16.89 -10.46
N LYS A 124 -7.02 16.98 -11.66
CA LYS A 124 -6.63 17.95 -12.70
C LYS A 124 -6.83 19.40 -12.25
N GLU A 125 -7.96 19.72 -11.62
CA GLU A 125 -8.24 21.06 -11.07
C GLU A 125 -7.22 21.45 -9.99
N ALA A 126 -6.81 20.49 -9.16
CA ALA A 126 -5.78 20.64 -8.15
C ALA A 126 -4.33 20.59 -8.70
N LYS A 127 -4.17 20.42 -10.03
CA LYS A 127 -2.88 20.30 -10.72
C LYS A 127 -2.03 19.11 -10.26
N VAL A 128 -2.67 18.04 -9.80
CA VAL A 128 -2.02 16.76 -9.52
C VAL A 128 -2.03 15.90 -10.79
N PRO A 129 -0.86 15.46 -11.29
CA PRO A 129 -0.80 14.55 -12.43
C PRO A 129 -1.54 13.24 -12.14
N VAL A 130 -2.35 12.80 -13.10
CA VAL A 130 -3.13 11.56 -13.00
C VAL A 130 -3.02 10.78 -14.31
N PHE A 131 -2.83 9.47 -14.18
CA PHE A 131 -2.74 8.51 -15.27
C PHE A 131 -3.93 7.54 -15.24
N GLY A 132 -4.38 7.09 -16.42
CA GLY A 132 -5.57 6.25 -16.57
C GLY A 132 -6.83 7.01 -16.99
N PRO A 133 -8.02 6.37 -16.93
CA PRO A 133 -8.25 5.05 -16.34
C PRO A 133 -7.64 3.91 -17.17
N ILE A 134 -7.16 2.88 -16.49
CA ILE A 134 -6.65 1.62 -17.06
C ILE A 134 -7.69 0.53 -16.79
N ASP A 135 -7.98 -0.29 -17.79
CA ASP A 135 -8.81 -1.48 -17.68
C ASP A 135 -7.95 -2.70 -17.31
N HIS A 136 -8.19 -3.26 -16.12
CA HIS A 136 -7.52 -4.47 -15.61
C HIS A 136 -8.41 -5.72 -15.73
N HIS A 137 -9.50 -5.64 -16.51
CA HIS A 137 -10.54 -6.65 -16.72
C HIS A 137 -11.42 -6.97 -15.50
N PHE A 138 -10.88 -6.90 -14.28
CA PHE A 138 -11.63 -7.08 -13.02
C PHE A 138 -11.91 -5.75 -12.30
N CYS A 139 -11.21 -4.68 -12.66
CA CYS A 139 -11.42 -3.34 -12.16
C CYS A 139 -10.93 -2.29 -13.17
N HIS A 140 -11.31 -1.03 -12.94
CA HIS A 140 -10.82 0.13 -13.67
C HIS A 140 -10.18 1.12 -12.70
N SER A 141 -8.97 1.55 -13.03
CA SER A 141 -8.12 2.26 -12.06
C SER A 141 -7.45 3.50 -12.64
N ILE A 142 -7.35 4.55 -11.82
CA ILE A 142 -6.49 5.72 -12.08
C ILE A 142 -5.38 5.76 -11.05
N TYR A 143 -4.26 6.36 -11.44
CA TYR A 143 -3.05 6.39 -10.63
C TYR A 143 -2.45 7.79 -10.57
N PHE A 144 -1.94 8.15 -9.40
CA PHE A 144 -1.32 9.44 -9.11
C PHE A 144 -0.39 9.29 -7.90
N PHE A 145 0.33 10.34 -7.54
CA PHE A 145 1.22 10.32 -6.38
C PHE A 145 0.74 11.28 -5.30
N ASP A 146 0.87 10.85 -4.05
CA ASP A 146 0.72 11.72 -2.90
C ASP A 146 1.96 12.61 -2.73
N PRO A 147 1.91 13.60 -1.81
CA PRO A 147 3.05 14.48 -1.60
C PRO A 147 4.27 13.66 -1.14
N ASN A 148 4.08 12.61 -0.34
CA ASN A 148 5.14 11.81 0.27
C ASN A 148 5.81 10.79 -0.69
N GLY A 149 5.53 10.87 -1.99
CA GLY A 149 6.13 9.99 -3.00
C GLY A 149 5.46 8.62 -3.09
N LEU A 150 4.30 8.43 -2.45
CA LEU A 150 3.54 7.18 -2.50
C LEU A 150 2.63 7.16 -3.73
N ALA A 151 2.62 6.05 -4.47
CA ALA A 151 1.65 5.89 -5.54
C ALA A 151 0.28 5.53 -4.94
N CYS A 152 -0.71 6.32 -5.31
CA CYS A 152 -2.11 6.14 -4.97
C CYS A 152 -2.87 5.61 -6.18
N GLU A 153 -3.86 4.77 -5.90
CA GLU A 153 -4.82 4.28 -6.87
C GLU A 153 -6.24 4.61 -6.41
N ILE A 154 -7.09 5.01 -7.35
CA ILE A 154 -8.55 5.02 -7.17
C ILE A 154 -9.11 4.00 -8.16
N THR A 155 -9.81 3.01 -7.64
CA THR A 155 -10.30 1.86 -8.41
C THR A 155 -11.80 1.67 -8.24
N VAL A 156 -12.46 1.16 -9.28
CA VAL A 156 -13.82 0.65 -9.20
C VAL A 156 -13.85 -0.77 -9.73
N ARG A 157 -14.58 -1.64 -9.03
CA ARG A 157 -14.77 -3.03 -9.44
C ARG A 157 -15.54 -3.12 -10.75
N ASP A 158 -15.12 -4.02 -11.62
CA ASP A 158 -15.93 -4.43 -12.76
C ASP A 158 -17.13 -5.28 -12.28
N ALA A 159 -18.19 -5.35 -13.07
CA ALA A 159 -19.34 -6.21 -12.81
C ALA A 159 -18.95 -7.69 -12.61
N LYS A 160 -17.86 -8.15 -13.25
CA LYS A 160 -17.34 -9.51 -13.13
C LYS A 160 -16.23 -9.68 -12.10
N HIS A 161 -15.94 -8.65 -11.29
CA HIS A 161 -14.84 -8.69 -10.31
C HIS A 161 -14.84 -9.97 -9.46
N ASP A 162 -15.94 -10.25 -8.75
CA ASP A 162 -16.00 -11.36 -7.81
C ASP A 162 -15.96 -12.73 -8.53
N GLU A 163 -16.53 -12.82 -9.73
CA GLU A 163 -16.46 -14.01 -10.59
C GLU A 163 -15.00 -14.31 -10.97
N ILE A 164 -14.30 -13.31 -11.50
CA ILE A 164 -12.89 -13.41 -11.90
C ILE A 164 -12.02 -13.76 -10.69
N MET A 165 -12.17 -13.04 -9.57
CA MET A 165 -11.38 -13.29 -8.36
C MET A 165 -11.62 -14.68 -7.78
N THR A 166 -12.84 -15.19 -7.83
CA THR A 166 -13.14 -16.56 -7.39
C THR A 166 -12.50 -17.59 -8.32
N ALA A 167 -12.63 -17.43 -9.64
CA ALA A 167 -12.06 -18.34 -10.62
C ALA A 167 -10.51 -18.38 -10.52
N GLU A 168 -9.86 -17.21 -10.44
CA GLU A 168 -8.42 -17.10 -10.27
C GLU A 168 -7.96 -17.63 -8.90
N GLY A 169 -8.72 -17.37 -7.84
CA GLY A 169 -8.44 -17.88 -6.49
C GLY A 169 -8.41 -19.40 -6.42
N ASN A 170 -9.35 -20.08 -7.10
CA ASN A 170 -9.42 -21.54 -7.14
C ASN A 170 -8.21 -22.20 -7.83
N ARG A 171 -7.54 -21.49 -8.74
CA ARG A 171 -6.34 -21.97 -9.45
C ARG A 171 -5.04 -21.36 -8.94
N ALA A 172 -5.08 -20.52 -7.90
CA ALA A 172 -3.93 -19.73 -7.45
C ALA A 172 -2.71 -20.60 -7.12
N ALA A 173 -2.89 -21.73 -6.41
CA ALA A 173 -1.80 -22.63 -6.07
C ALA A 173 -1.08 -23.20 -7.31
N GLN A 174 -1.86 -23.62 -8.32
CA GLN A 174 -1.31 -24.11 -9.59
C GLN A 174 -0.59 -22.98 -10.34
N ALA A 175 -1.23 -21.81 -10.47
CA ALA A 175 -0.64 -20.67 -11.17
C ALA A 175 0.68 -20.21 -10.53
N ILE A 176 0.75 -20.18 -9.19
CA ILE A 176 1.98 -19.86 -8.45
C ILE A 176 3.07 -20.89 -8.71
N HIS A 177 2.73 -22.19 -8.73
CA HIS A 177 3.68 -23.25 -9.03
C HIS A 177 4.24 -23.13 -10.45
N GLU A 178 3.38 -22.99 -11.45
CA GLU A 178 3.78 -22.84 -12.87
C GLU A 178 4.65 -21.60 -13.08
N TRP A 179 4.27 -20.45 -12.49
CA TRP A 179 5.07 -19.22 -12.55
C TRP A 179 6.43 -19.40 -11.88
N THR A 180 6.45 -20.09 -10.75
CA THR A 180 7.69 -20.37 -10.02
C THR A 180 8.63 -21.22 -10.85
N GLU A 181 8.18 -22.35 -11.38
CA GLU A 181 8.98 -23.22 -12.26
C GLU A 181 9.52 -22.45 -13.47
N LYS A 182 8.65 -21.67 -14.14
CA LYS A 182 9.02 -20.84 -15.29
C LYS A 182 10.10 -19.80 -14.97
N THR A 183 10.08 -19.21 -13.78
CA THR A 183 10.88 -18.01 -13.47
C THR A 183 12.00 -18.23 -12.44
N ARG A 184 12.10 -19.41 -11.81
CA ARG A 184 13.03 -19.66 -10.70
C ARG A 184 14.49 -19.42 -11.09
N ALA A 185 14.92 -19.94 -12.25
CA ALA A 185 16.30 -19.78 -12.71
C ALA A 185 16.66 -18.31 -12.93
N LEU A 186 15.76 -17.54 -13.57
CA LEU A 186 15.94 -16.10 -13.79
C LEU A 186 16.04 -15.35 -12.45
N LYS A 187 15.17 -15.67 -11.50
CA LYS A 187 15.18 -15.04 -10.16
C LYS A 187 16.47 -15.33 -9.39
N LYS A 188 16.96 -16.58 -9.38
CA LYS A 188 18.24 -16.96 -8.74
C LYS A 188 19.44 -16.27 -9.37
N ALA A 189 19.42 -16.03 -10.69
CA ALA A 189 20.51 -15.34 -11.39
C ALA A 189 20.56 -13.82 -11.09
N ARG A 190 19.41 -13.18 -10.80
CA ARG A 190 19.33 -11.72 -10.59
C ARG A 190 19.29 -11.29 -9.13
N LEU A 191 18.67 -12.08 -8.26
CA LEU A 191 18.40 -11.69 -6.87
C LEU A 191 19.36 -12.40 -5.91
N LYS A 192 20.31 -11.64 -5.36
CA LYS A 192 21.29 -12.14 -4.36
C LYS A 192 20.61 -12.77 -3.13
N LEU A 193 19.43 -12.24 -2.77
CA LEU A 193 18.59 -12.75 -1.68
C LEU A 193 18.12 -14.20 -1.90
N LEU A 194 18.08 -14.68 -3.15
CA LEU A 194 17.68 -16.05 -3.50
C LEU A 194 18.87 -16.95 -3.86
N SER A 195 20.08 -16.40 -3.97
CA SER A 195 21.30 -17.15 -4.23
C SER A 195 22.04 -17.56 -2.94
N GLN A 196 21.68 -16.98 -1.79
CA GLN A 196 22.22 -17.35 -0.48
C GLN A 196 21.37 -18.46 0.16
N ALA A 197 21.60 -19.70 -0.25
CA ALA A 197 21.17 -20.87 0.49
C ALA A 197 22.27 -21.94 0.41
N ALA A 198 22.77 -22.33 1.59
CA ALA A 198 23.85 -23.28 1.90
C ALA A 198 25.29 -22.74 1.80
N ASP A 199 25.77 -22.19 2.92
CA ASP A 199 27.01 -22.65 3.57
C ASP A 199 26.65 -23.06 5.01
#